data_AF-A0A1J1GQC8-F1
#
_entry.id   AF-A0A1J1GQC8-F1
#
_cell.length_a   1.000
_cell.length_b   1.000
_cell.length_c   1.000
_cell.angle_alpha   90.00
_cell.angle_beta   90.00
_cell.angle_gamma   90.00
#
_symmetry.space_group_name_H-M   'P 1'
#
loop_
_entity.id
_entity.type
_entity.pdbx_description
1 polymer ?
#
loop_
_entity_poly.entity_id
_entity_poly.type
_entity_poly.pdbx_seq_one_letter_code
_entity_poly.pdbx_strand_id
1 'polypeptide(L)'
;MKIHLFLLYHFYFLVTIVVYIYFCCIDPYYNLKKNIEIQLVRNLAELYDFKDEDIINSSGISLKDLQLLYNRRESNYENTLAEGYFGDSRNLFVKLIDTLFLKNYHKYIEKEKKHIRSIYNTLETTNYEVVNFLKSSLDDAEDHINMVFQRLNSSDKSQLLRFNDIEITLRKNGDNFDLLINEQDAHEYLEQLIFSGEIPLRLENSFNYFSKLNEKNDIFFSQLSNGILSYKIYTIDYLKFSENMFPLKYVHGNDSDMINFYRYEMKNIFKEFTNSIFLFNKKRSTTIISIKENVNEFKDSINNIIGALDRTIEDKTHKLFKLLNKILNGDIKCIISFIAYILEINLSKNKFKLDKIKEKYKEKLFQYRILNEIYDLFLQEKEEIKESLVEFKTYIKDIFGFDMNSTGIRSLVSKLYGSIDIKHITEIFEVIVFSLLCKRQINEYANFIQLLKNESKNRRLDKKKFIGTHSRINEKVLFVPKNKSENLILKYAEIYERNSFINNIKRYHRHLSSVLWDMDRGLRKFKFFRFFIYSLNNELHKSEKHYLSSKKKKLLNKNVILYFLYDIMNFDSIYEKKYKYTSI
;
A
#
# COMPACT_ATOMS: atom_id res chain seq x y z
N MET A 1 -31.59 28.56 31.11
CA MET A 1 -31.57 27.08 31.16
C MET A 1 -31.38 26.38 29.79
N LYS A 2 -32.12 26.73 28.72
CA LYS A 2 -32.03 26.03 27.42
C LYS A 2 -30.66 26.14 26.70
N ILE A 3 -30.00 27.30 26.76
CA ILE A 3 -28.67 27.50 26.11
C ILE A 3 -27.57 26.72 26.82
N HIS A 4 -27.63 26.62 28.16
CA HIS A 4 -26.67 25.80 28.92
C HIS A 4 -26.85 24.31 28.67
N LEU A 5 -28.08 23.80 28.53
CA LEU A 5 -28.30 22.39 28.17
C LEU A 5 -27.78 22.09 26.75
N PHE A 6 -27.96 23.01 25.81
CA PHE A 6 -27.46 22.90 24.44
C PHE A 6 -25.92 22.87 24.39
N LEU A 7 -25.26 23.77 25.14
CA LEU A 7 -23.81 23.80 25.29
C LEU A 7 -23.27 22.57 26.00
N LEU A 8 -23.95 22.08 27.05
CA LEU A 8 -23.55 20.87 27.76
C LEU A 8 -23.63 19.63 26.86
N TYR A 9 -24.69 19.52 26.05
CA TYR A 9 -24.86 18.44 25.07
C TYR A 9 -23.76 18.47 24.00
N HIS A 10 -23.42 19.66 23.49
CA HIS A 10 -22.35 19.80 22.50
C HIS A 10 -20.97 19.54 23.10
N PHE A 11 -20.71 19.97 24.34
CA PHE A 11 -19.48 19.64 25.04
C PHE A 11 -19.36 18.14 25.31
N TYR A 12 -20.46 17.49 25.68
CA TYR A 12 -20.49 16.04 25.90
C TYR A 12 -20.27 15.26 24.59
N PHE A 13 -20.85 15.74 23.48
CA PHE A 13 -20.62 15.18 22.16
C PHE A 13 -19.16 15.36 21.70
N LEU A 14 -18.55 16.52 21.97
CA LEU A 14 -17.15 16.80 21.66
C LEU A 14 -16.20 15.95 22.52
N VAL A 15 -16.50 15.78 23.82
CA VAL A 15 -15.78 14.85 24.70
C VAL A 15 -15.94 13.41 24.22
N THR A 16 -17.13 13.01 23.76
CA THR A 16 -17.36 11.65 23.23
C THR A 16 -16.60 11.42 21.93
N ILE A 17 -16.52 12.42 21.04
CA ILE A 17 -15.68 12.37 19.83
C ILE A 17 -14.20 12.33 20.20
N VAL A 18 -13.73 13.12 21.17
CA VAL A 18 -12.34 13.10 21.62
C VAL A 18 -12.00 11.78 22.27
N VAL A 19 -12.89 11.21 23.09
CA VAL A 19 -12.74 9.88 23.68
C VAL A 19 -12.79 8.79 22.61
N TYR A 20 -13.64 8.92 21.59
CA TYR A 20 -13.71 7.98 20.47
C TYR A 20 -12.47 8.06 19.58
N ILE A 21 -11.97 9.27 19.28
CA ILE A 21 -10.68 9.48 18.59
C ILE A 21 -9.54 8.92 19.45
N TYR A 22 -9.57 9.13 20.76
CA TYR A 22 -8.58 8.56 21.68
C TYR A 22 -8.63 7.02 21.71
N PHE A 23 -9.83 6.42 21.69
CA PHE A 23 -10.02 4.97 21.63
C PHE A 23 -9.70 4.38 20.25
N CYS A 24 -9.93 5.11 19.17
CA CYS A 24 -9.69 4.64 17.79
C CYS A 24 -8.28 4.95 17.26
N CYS A 25 -7.54 5.88 17.88
CA CYS A 25 -6.16 6.21 17.54
C CYS A 25 -5.12 5.55 18.46
N ILE A 26 -5.54 4.78 19.47
CA ILE A 26 -4.66 3.83 20.16
C ILE A 26 -4.60 2.56 19.30
N ASP A 27 -3.42 2.40 18.70
CA ASP A 27 -2.90 1.22 18.00
C ASP A 27 -3.63 -0.11 18.34
N PRO A 28 -4.15 -0.88 17.35
CA PRO A 28 -4.84 -2.16 17.57
C PRO A 28 -3.94 -3.29 18.12
N TYR A 29 -2.83 -2.94 18.77
CA TYR A 29 -1.92 -3.85 19.46
C TYR A 29 -1.97 -3.76 20.99
N TYR A 30 -2.78 -2.89 21.59
CA TYR A 30 -2.77 -2.69 23.05
C TYR A 30 -3.73 -3.57 23.88
N ASN A 31 -4.44 -4.55 23.27
CA ASN A 31 -5.38 -5.43 23.99
C ASN A 31 -5.08 -6.94 23.82
N LEU A 32 -3.83 -7.34 24.04
CA LEU A 32 -3.52 -8.69 24.49
C LEU A 32 -3.13 -8.65 25.97
N LYS A 33 -3.98 -9.30 26.78
CA LYS A 33 -3.91 -9.55 28.22
C LYS A 33 -2.58 -9.22 28.93
N LYS A 34 -2.71 -8.32 29.90
CA LYS A 34 -1.86 -8.10 31.08
C LYS A 34 -1.15 -9.38 31.59
N ASN A 35 0.16 -9.22 31.81
CA ASN A 35 1.05 -9.88 32.79
C ASN A 35 2.16 -10.85 32.33
N ILE A 36 2.52 -10.98 31.05
CA ILE A 36 3.65 -11.87 30.68
C ILE A 36 4.85 -11.21 29.94
N GLU A 37 4.72 -10.03 29.30
CA GLU A 37 5.83 -9.51 28.46
C GLU A 37 6.70 -8.36 29.01
N ILE A 38 6.34 -7.71 30.12
CA ILE A 38 7.14 -6.58 30.66
C ILE A 38 8.24 -7.06 31.64
N GLN A 39 8.14 -8.27 32.18
CA GLN A 39 9.16 -8.84 33.07
C GLN A 39 10.36 -9.45 32.33
N LEU A 40 10.18 -9.90 31.08
CA LEU A 40 11.25 -10.50 30.27
C LEU A 40 12.35 -9.49 29.88
N VAL A 41 12.01 -8.20 29.75
CA VAL A 41 12.99 -7.15 29.40
C VAL A 41 13.73 -6.62 30.63
N ARG A 42 13.08 -6.56 31.81
CA ARG A 42 13.74 -6.15 33.07
C ARG A 42 14.75 -7.18 33.57
N ASN A 43 14.44 -8.48 33.47
CA ASN A 43 15.34 -9.54 33.94
C ASN A 43 16.59 -9.72 33.07
N LEU A 44 16.64 -9.15 31.85
CA LEU A 44 17.84 -9.16 31.00
C LEU A 44 18.74 -7.92 31.23
N ALA A 45 18.18 -6.82 31.71
CA ALA A 45 18.91 -5.57 31.95
C ALA A 45 19.67 -5.55 33.29
N GLU A 46 19.22 -6.33 34.29
CA GLU A 46 19.83 -6.35 35.64
C GLU A 46 21.11 -7.19 35.74
N LEU A 47 21.50 -7.97 34.72
CA LEU A 47 22.55 -8.98 34.87
C LEU A 47 23.96 -8.55 34.44
N TYR A 48 24.17 -7.40 33.79
CA TYR A 48 25.52 -7.04 33.35
C TYR A 48 25.78 -5.53 33.26
N ASP A 49 26.32 -4.96 34.33
CA ASP A 49 26.94 -3.63 34.31
C ASP A 49 28.35 -3.74 33.70
N PHE A 50 28.41 -3.85 32.36
CA PHE A 50 29.68 -3.82 31.62
C PHE A 50 30.24 -2.40 31.59
N LYS A 51 31.47 -2.23 32.06
CA LYS A 51 32.24 -1.00 31.82
C LYS A 51 32.79 -1.02 30.41
N ASP A 52 33.03 0.15 29.82
CA ASP A 52 33.57 0.26 28.46
C ASP A 52 34.93 -0.45 28.28
N GLU A 53 35.68 -0.57 29.38
CA GLU A 53 36.96 -1.26 29.49
C GLU A 53 36.81 -2.79 29.33
N ASP A 54 35.62 -3.33 29.61
CA ASP A 54 35.30 -4.76 29.50
C ASP A 54 34.91 -5.17 28.06
N ILE A 55 34.72 -4.20 27.15
CA ILE A 55 34.38 -4.45 25.75
C ILE A 55 35.66 -4.42 24.92
N ILE A 56 36.24 -5.59 24.70
CA ILE A 56 37.55 -5.75 24.09
C ILE A 56 37.41 -6.37 22.69
N ASN A 57 38.16 -5.85 21.71
CA ASN A 57 38.20 -6.38 20.35
C ASN A 57 39.15 -7.59 20.21
N SER A 58 39.18 -8.22 19.03
CA SER A 58 40.05 -9.37 18.75
C SER A 58 41.55 -9.12 18.96
N SER A 59 41.96 -7.86 18.99
CA SER A 59 43.34 -7.43 19.18
C SER A 59 43.65 -6.98 20.61
N GLY A 60 42.71 -7.14 21.55
CA GLY A 60 42.90 -6.74 22.94
C GLY A 60 42.65 -5.25 23.23
N ILE A 61 42.17 -4.47 22.26
CA ILE A 61 41.91 -3.03 22.40
C ILE A 61 40.50 -2.84 22.96
N SER A 62 40.36 -2.04 24.02
CA SER A 62 39.05 -1.70 24.58
C SER A 62 38.30 -0.71 23.70
N LEU A 63 36.96 -0.73 23.76
CA LEU A 63 36.11 0.23 23.06
C LEU A 63 36.38 1.68 23.48
N LYS A 64 36.77 1.89 24.75
CA LYS A 64 37.20 3.19 25.27
C LYS A 64 38.49 3.66 24.60
N ASP A 65 39.49 2.80 24.50
CA ASP A 65 40.78 3.13 23.88
C ASP A 65 40.61 3.41 22.39
N LEU A 66 39.79 2.60 21.70
CA LEU A 66 39.47 2.84 20.30
C LEU A 66 38.76 4.18 20.08
N GLN A 67 37.83 4.54 20.97
CA GLN A 67 37.17 5.85 20.93
C GLN A 67 38.16 7.00 21.14
N LEU A 68 39.14 6.84 22.03
CA LEU A 68 40.21 7.82 22.25
C LEU A 68 41.11 7.97 21.01
N LEU A 69 41.46 6.87 20.35
CA LEU A 69 42.23 6.88 19.09
C LEU A 69 41.50 7.68 18.00
N TYR A 70 40.20 7.42 17.81
CA TYR A 70 39.37 8.17 16.86
C TYR A 70 39.28 9.67 17.21
N ASN A 71 39.19 10.00 18.50
CA ASN A 71 39.10 11.39 18.94
C ASN A 71 40.42 12.17 18.75
N ARG A 72 41.57 11.49 18.76
CA ARG A 72 42.90 12.12 18.62
C ARG A 72 43.28 12.48 17.18
N ARG A 73 42.50 12.08 16.16
CA ARG A 73 42.79 12.29 14.72
C ARG A 73 44.16 11.75 14.23
N GLU A 74 44.86 10.93 15.02
CA GLU A 74 46.25 10.53 14.72
C GLU A 74 46.38 9.33 13.77
N SER A 75 45.31 8.63 13.39
CA SER A 75 45.40 7.51 12.43
C SER A 75 45.27 7.96 10.97
N ASN A 76 46.13 8.89 10.55
CA ASN A 76 46.51 8.92 9.13
C ASN A 76 47.33 7.65 8.87
N TYR A 77 46.72 6.65 8.25
CA TYR A 77 47.29 5.37 7.81
C TYR A 77 47.43 4.27 8.88
N GLU A 78 46.38 3.47 9.04
CA GLU A 78 46.55 2.04 9.31
C GLU A 78 46.05 1.24 8.11
N ASN A 79 46.95 0.45 7.53
CA ASN A 79 46.70 -0.50 6.45
C ASN A 79 45.74 -1.60 6.91
N THR A 80 44.43 -1.34 6.83
CA THR A 80 43.45 -2.41 6.71
C THR A 80 43.31 -2.77 5.22
N LEU A 81 43.11 -4.06 4.92
CA LEU A 81 43.02 -4.61 3.55
C LEU A 81 41.86 -4.03 2.71
N ALA A 82 41.00 -3.20 3.31
CA ALA A 82 40.01 -2.40 2.61
C ALA A 82 40.35 -0.92 2.85
N GLU A 83 40.84 -0.23 1.81
CA GLU A 83 41.15 1.21 1.82
C GLU A 83 40.01 2.02 2.47
N GLY A 84 40.20 2.43 3.72
CA GLY A 84 39.19 3.10 4.53
C GLY A 84 39.83 4.18 5.39
N TYR A 85 39.82 5.40 4.88
CA TYR A 85 40.13 6.65 5.60
C TYR A 85 39.58 6.63 7.05
N PHE A 86 40.45 6.72 8.07
CA PHE A 86 40.06 7.02 9.45
C PHE A 86 39.65 8.50 9.55
N GLY A 87 38.46 8.81 9.04
CA GLY A 87 37.85 10.14 9.06
C GLY A 87 36.81 10.30 10.17
N ASP A 88 36.08 11.42 10.12
CA ASP A 88 34.94 11.70 11.01
C ASP A 88 33.98 10.50 11.12
N SER A 89 33.76 10.03 12.34
CA SER A 89 32.86 8.92 12.71
C SER A 89 31.45 9.10 12.14
N ARG A 90 31.02 10.35 11.97
CA ARG A 90 29.71 10.71 11.39
C ARG A 90 29.66 10.44 9.89
N ASN A 91 30.76 10.66 9.17
CA ASN A 91 30.86 10.31 7.75
C ASN A 91 30.86 8.80 7.56
N LEU A 92 31.51 8.06 8.47
CA LEU A 92 31.46 6.61 8.50
C LEU A 92 30.03 6.09 8.69
N PHE A 93 29.29 6.68 9.64
CA PHE A 93 27.89 6.37 9.87
C PHE A 93 27.07 6.56 8.59
N VAL A 94 27.17 7.71 7.94
CA VAL A 94 26.44 8.02 6.70
C VAL A 94 26.77 6.99 5.59
N LYS A 95 28.04 6.62 5.42
CA LYS A 95 28.47 5.61 4.45
C LYS A 95 27.89 4.22 4.76
N LEU A 96 27.83 3.85 6.03
CA LEU A 96 27.23 2.58 6.47
C LEU A 96 25.72 2.54 6.19
N ILE A 97 25.02 3.64 6.44
CA ILE A 97 23.59 3.73 6.12
C ILE A 97 23.33 3.59 4.62
N ASP A 98 24.12 4.28 3.78
CA ASP A 98 24.00 4.12 2.33
C ASP A 98 24.23 2.67 1.88
N THR A 99 25.18 1.98 2.51
CA THR A 99 25.51 0.58 2.20
C THR A 99 24.42 -0.38 2.67
N LEU A 100 23.96 -0.27 3.91
CA LEU A 100 23.07 -1.25 4.53
C LEU A 100 21.60 -1.09 4.13
N PHE A 101 21.16 0.15 3.86
CA PHE A 101 19.75 0.47 3.61
C PHE A 101 19.50 0.80 2.13
N LEU A 102 20.46 1.41 1.44
CA LEU A 102 20.24 1.95 0.10
C LEU A 102 20.94 1.16 -1.01
N LYS A 103 22.03 0.41 -0.76
CA LYS A 103 22.77 -0.33 -1.80
C LYS A 103 21.87 -1.13 -2.76
N ASN A 104 20.89 -1.85 -2.22
CA ASN A 104 19.95 -2.68 -2.98
C ASN A 104 18.56 -2.04 -3.19
N TYR A 105 18.40 -0.73 -2.97
CA TYR A 105 17.09 -0.08 -2.97
C TYR A 105 16.28 -0.29 -4.26
N HIS A 106 16.95 -0.29 -5.42
CA HIS A 106 16.33 -0.57 -6.71
C HIS A 106 15.70 -1.96 -6.78
N LYS A 107 16.38 -2.98 -6.23
CA LYS A 107 15.88 -4.35 -6.17
C LYS A 107 14.63 -4.42 -5.28
N TYR A 108 14.60 -3.68 -4.18
CA TYR A 108 13.45 -3.64 -3.27
C TYR A 108 12.24 -2.95 -3.91
N ILE A 109 12.44 -1.85 -4.63
CA ILE A 109 11.38 -1.14 -5.38
C ILE A 109 10.76 -2.04 -6.45
N GLU A 110 11.56 -2.74 -7.25
CA GLU A 110 11.05 -3.62 -8.30
C GLU A 110 10.24 -4.80 -7.74
N LYS A 111 10.63 -5.33 -6.57
CA LYS A 111 9.82 -6.31 -5.86
C LYS A 111 8.47 -5.72 -5.44
N GLU A 112 8.47 -4.55 -4.80
CA GLU A 112 7.24 -3.88 -4.36
C GLU A 112 6.29 -3.60 -5.55
N LYS A 113 6.81 -3.10 -6.68
CA LYS A 113 6.05 -2.91 -7.93
C LYS A 113 5.41 -4.21 -8.41
N LYS A 114 6.17 -5.30 -8.46
CA LYS A 114 5.69 -6.62 -8.90
C LYS A 114 4.55 -7.10 -8.01
N HIS A 115 4.67 -6.91 -6.70
CA HIS A 115 3.64 -7.28 -5.73
C HIS A 115 2.37 -6.45 -5.86
N ILE A 116 2.48 -5.12 -5.93
CA ILE A 116 1.33 -4.23 -6.17
C ILE A 116 0.60 -4.64 -7.45
N ARG A 117 1.35 -4.92 -8.53
CA ARG A 117 0.78 -5.36 -9.81
C ARG A 117 0.08 -6.73 -9.69
N SER A 118 0.62 -7.66 -8.93
CA SER A 118 -0.01 -8.98 -8.73
C SER A 118 -1.34 -8.88 -7.99
N ILE A 119 -1.37 -8.11 -6.90
CA ILE A 119 -2.61 -7.86 -6.14
C ILE A 119 -3.63 -7.13 -7.04
N TYR A 120 -3.21 -6.09 -7.74
CA TYR A 120 -4.06 -5.34 -8.67
C TYR A 120 -4.70 -6.26 -9.72
N ASN A 121 -3.89 -7.03 -10.44
CA ASN A 121 -4.37 -7.94 -11.47
C ASN A 121 -5.33 -8.99 -10.90
N THR A 122 -5.05 -9.50 -9.70
CA THR A 122 -5.92 -10.47 -9.02
C THR A 122 -7.28 -9.87 -8.70
N LEU A 123 -7.32 -8.67 -8.13
CA LEU A 123 -8.56 -7.95 -7.83
C LEU A 123 -9.35 -7.60 -9.11
N GLU A 124 -8.67 -7.11 -10.15
CA GLU A 124 -9.29 -6.73 -11.42
C GLU A 124 -9.88 -7.95 -12.14
N THR A 125 -9.12 -9.05 -12.23
CA THR A 125 -9.58 -10.29 -12.87
C THR A 125 -10.80 -10.86 -12.12
N THR A 126 -10.75 -10.89 -10.79
CA THR A 126 -11.86 -11.36 -9.96
C THR A 126 -13.11 -10.51 -10.18
N ASN A 127 -12.96 -9.19 -10.21
CA ASN A 127 -14.07 -8.28 -10.48
C ASN A 127 -14.68 -8.52 -11.87
N TYR A 128 -13.84 -8.66 -12.89
CA TYR A 128 -14.28 -8.94 -14.26
C TYR A 128 -15.08 -10.25 -14.35
N GLU A 129 -14.60 -11.32 -13.71
CA GLU A 129 -15.29 -12.62 -13.66
C GLU A 129 -16.67 -12.50 -13.00
N VAL A 130 -16.74 -11.86 -11.82
CA VAL A 130 -17.99 -11.67 -11.07
C VAL A 130 -19.00 -10.83 -11.85
N VAL A 131 -18.55 -9.70 -12.42
CA VAL A 131 -19.43 -8.77 -13.16
C VAL A 131 -19.95 -9.42 -14.44
N ASN A 132 -19.11 -10.15 -15.18
CA ASN A 132 -19.56 -10.84 -16.39
C ASN A 132 -20.52 -11.97 -16.10
N PHE A 133 -20.26 -12.76 -15.06
CA PHE A 133 -21.19 -13.81 -14.64
C PHE A 133 -22.53 -13.20 -14.22
N LEU A 134 -22.51 -12.15 -13.40
CA LEU A 134 -23.71 -11.43 -12.97
C LEU A 134 -24.49 -10.91 -14.18
N LYS A 135 -23.82 -10.24 -15.12
CA LYS A 135 -24.46 -9.70 -16.33
C LYS A 135 -25.11 -10.79 -17.16
N SER A 136 -24.38 -11.87 -17.45
CA SER A 136 -24.92 -13.00 -18.21
C SER A 136 -26.13 -13.64 -17.53
N SER A 137 -26.10 -13.78 -16.20
CA SER A 137 -27.21 -14.35 -15.44
C SER A 137 -28.41 -13.39 -15.31
N LEU A 138 -28.17 -12.08 -15.29
CA LEU A 138 -29.22 -11.06 -15.32
C LEU A 138 -29.91 -11.03 -16.68
N ASP A 139 -29.14 -10.98 -17.77
CA ASP A 139 -29.67 -10.96 -19.14
C ASP A 139 -30.55 -12.21 -19.39
N ASP A 140 -30.07 -13.39 -18.99
CA ASP A 140 -30.82 -14.66 -19.08
C ASP A 140 -32.11 -14.61 -18.23
N ALA A 141 -32.03 -14.13 -16.99
CA ALA A 141 -33.19 -14.02 -16.11
C ALA A 141 -34.22 -13.00 -16.63
N GLU A 142 -33.77 -11.86 -17.14
CA GLU A 142 -34.62 -10.81 -17.70
C GLU A 142 -35.41 -11.34 -18.91
N ASP A 143 -34.74 -12.04 -19.83
CA ASP A 143 -35.38 -12.67 -20.99
C ASP A 143 -36.48 -13.66 -20.57
N HIS A 144 -36.18 -14.52 -19.58
CA HIS A 144 -37.17 -15.46 -19.05
C HIS A 144 -38.33 -14.75 -18.35
N ILE A 145 -38.06 -13.73 -17.53
CA ILE A 145 -39.09 -12.95 -16.83
C ILE A 145 -39.99 -12.20 -17.82
N ASN A 146 -39.44 -11.67 -18.90
CA ASN A 146 -40.21 -11.04 -19.98
C ASN A 146 -41.20 -12.02 -20.61
N MET A 147 -40.83 -13.30 -20.75
CA MET A 147 -41.75 -14.36 -21.20
C MET A 147 -42.83 -14.68 -20.17
N VAL A 148 -42.53 -14.60 -18.87
CA VAL A 148 -43.51 -14.82 -17.78
C VAL A 148 -44.59 -13.74 -17.77
N PHE A 149 -44.19 -12.47 -17.98
CA PHE A 149 -45.07 -11.30 -17.90
C PHE A 149 -45.96 -11.08 -19.15
N GLN A 150 -45.67 -11.71 -20.28
CA GLN A 150 -46.51 -11.74 -21.49
C GLN A 150 -47.22 -10.42 -21.86
N ARG A 151 -46.45 -9.38 -22.20
CA ARG A 151 -46.98 -8.06 -22.62
C ARG A 151 -47.89 -7.42 -21.58
N LEU A 152 -47.36 -7.17 -20.39
CA LEU A 152 -47.94 -6.24 -19.40
C LEU A 152 -48.44 -4.98 -20.10
N ASN A 153 -49.73 -4.67 -19.92
CA ASN A 153 -50.27 -3.41 -20.44
C ASN A 153 -49.75 -2.22 -19.60
N SER A 154 -50.02 -0.99 -20.04
CA SER A 154 -49.56 0.21 -19.32
C SER A 154 -50.08 0.29 -17.88
N SER A 155 -51.31 -0.19 -17.63
CA SER A 155 -51.91 -0.27 -16.30
C SER A 155 -51.16 -1.26 -15.40
N ASP A 156 -50.85 -2.46 -15.89
CA ASP A 156 -50.13 -3.48 -15.11
C ASP A 156 -48.72 -2.99 -14.76
N LYS A 157 -48.02 -2.37 -15.72
CA LYS A 157 -46.73 -1.72 -15.48
C LYS A 157 -46.83 -0.63 -14.41
N SER A 158 -47.86 0.23 -14.49
CA SER A 158 -48.08 1.29 -13.50
C SER A 158 -48.36 0.74 -12.09
N GLN A 159 -49.01 -0.41 -12.00
CA GLN A 159 -49.25 -1.07 -10.72
C GLN A 159 -47.99 -1.67 -10.12
N LEU A 160 -47.10 -2.25 -10.94
CA LEU A 160 -45.80 -2.78 -10.50
C LEU A 160 -44.84 -1.69 -10.02
N LEU A 161 -44.97 -0.44 -10.53
CA LEU A 161 -44.18 0.70 -10.03
C LEU A 161 -44.36 0.96 -8.53
N ARG A 162 -45.45 0.46 -7.91
CA ARG A 162 -45.66 0.55 -6.46
C ARG A 162 -44.54 -0.13 -5.66
N PHE A 163 -43.79 -1.05 -6.27
CA PHE A 163 -42.63 -1.65 -5.64
C PHE A 163 -41.40 -0.73 -5.59
N ASN A 164 -41.35 0.36 -6.36
CA ASN A 164 -40.17 1.24 -6.43
C ASN A 164 -39.97 2.08 -5.16
N ASP A 165 -41.04 2.56 -4.54
CA ASP A 165 -41.00 3.56 -3.45
C ASP A 165 -41.05 2.92 -2.07
N ILE A 166 -40.56 1.68 -1.97
CA ILE A 166 -40.59 0.89 -0.75
C ILE A 166 -39.21 0.95 -0.08
N GLU A 167 -39.19 1.25 1.22
CA GLU A 167 -37.98 1.16 2.03
C GLU A 167 -37.69 -0.29 2.40
N ILE A 168 -36.46 -0.74 2.18
CA ILE A 168 -36.07 -2.13 2.40
C ILE A 168 -34.90 -2.20 3.33
N THR A 169 -35.05 -3.01 4.38
CA THR A 169 -33.98 -3.35 5.29
C THR A 169 -33.82 -4.86 5.37
N LEU A 170 -32.59 -5.32 5.53
CA LEU A 170 -32.29 -6.73 5.78
C LEU A 170 -31.96 -6.87 7.26
N ARG A 171 -32.79 -7.62 7.99
CA ARG A 171 -32.52 -7.95 9.38
C ARG A 171 -31.83 -9.31 9.43
N LYS A 172 -30.63 -9.34 10.01
CA LYS A 172 -29.92 -10.60 10.23
C LYS A 172 -30.50 -11.30 11.46
N ASN A 173 -30.91 -12.55 11.30
CA ASN A 173 -31.47 -13.38 12.36
C ASN A 173 -30.74 -14.73 12.37
N GLY A 174 -29.63 -14.81 13.12
CA GLY A 174 -28.70 -15.93 13.04
C GLY A 174 -28.01 -16.01 11.68
N ASP A 175 -28.14 -17.15 10.99
CA ASP A 175 -27.63 -17.39 9.63
C ASP A 175 -28.62 -17.00 8.53
N ASN A 176 -29.85 -16.61 8.88
CA ASN A 176 -30.89 -16.20 7.94
C ASN A 176 -31.00 -14.67 7.85
N PHE A 177 -31.50 -14.19 6.70
CA PHE A 177 -31.83 -12.79 6.48
C PHE A 177 -33.35 -12.66 6.33
N ASP A 178 -33.94 -11.88 7.23
CA ASP A 178 -35.34 -11.49 7.13
C ASP A 178 -35.41 -10.20 6.29
N LEU A 179 -36.15 -10.25 5.19
CA LEU A 179 -36.42 -9.07 4.36
C LEU A 179 -37.53 -8.27 5.04
N LEU A 180 -37.24 -7.02 5.39
CA LEU A 180 -38.23 -6.09 5.91
C LEU A 180 -38.55 -5.04 4.87
N ILE A 181 -39.84 -4.78 4.71
CA ILE A 181 -40.39 -3.74 3.86
C ILE A 181 -41.10 -2.73 4.78
N ASN A 182 -40.66 -1.47 4.75
CA ASN A 182 -41.18 -0.39 5.61
C ASN A 182 -41.25 -0.82 7.09
N GLU A 183 -40.15 -1.42 7.58
CA GLU A 183 -40.01 -1.99 8.94
C GLU A 183 -40.91 -3.20 9.29
N GLN A 184 -41.78 -3.64 8.37
CA GLN A 184 -42.61 -4.83 8.52
C GLN A 184 -41.98 -6.04 7.82
N ASP A 185 -42.32 -7.27 8.26
CA ASP A 185 -42.00 -8.49 7.52
C ASP A 185 -42.46 -8.38 6.05
N ALA A 186 -41.56 -8.66 5.10
CA ALA A 186 -41.84 -8.49 3.68
C ALA A 186 -42.99 -9.38 3.20
N HIS A 187 -43.15 -10.59 3.74
CA HIS A 187 -44.28 -11.44 3.36
C HIS A 187 -45.60 -10.81 3.82
N GLU A 188 -45.68 -10.40 5.07
CA GLU A 188 -46.90 -9.77 5.61
C GLU A 188 -47.26 -8.49 4.85
N TYR A 189 -46.28 -7.63 4.57
CA TYR A 189 -46.50 -6.40 3.81
C TYR A 189 -47.01 -6.70 2.39
N LEU A 190 -46.38 -7.66 1.71
CA LEU A 190 -46.73 -8.00 0.34
C LEU A 190 -48.10 -8.67 0.24
N GLU A 191 -48.56 -9.41 1.26
CA GLU A 191 -49.92 -9.95 1.32
C GLU A 191 -51.00 -8.87 1.43
N GLN A 192 -50.70 -7.75 2.10
CA GLN A 192 -51.64 -6.63 2.27
C GLN A 192 -51.80 -5.77 1.00
N LEU A 193 -50.91 -5.92 0.01
CA LEU A 193 -50.97 -5.16 -1.24
C LEU A 193 -52.16 -5.59 -2.11
N ILE A 194 -53.06 -4.64 -2.36
CA ILE A 194 -54.20 -4.82 -3.27
C ILE A 194 -53.90 -4.14 -4.62
N PHE A 195 -53.87 -4.96 -5.67
CA PHE A 195 -53.78 -4.53 -7.06
C PHE A 195 -55.17 -4.22 -7.61
N SER A 196 -55.28 -3.18 -8.45
CA SER A 196 -56.57 -2.78 -9.06
C SER A 196 -57.05 -3.75 -10.15
N GLY A 197 -56.21 -4.68 -10.60
CA GLY A 197 -56.56 -5.73 -11.55
C GLY A 197 -55.69 -6.97 -11.38
N GLU A 198 -56.06 -8.07 -12.04
CA GLU A 198 -55.28 -9.30 -12.00
C GLU A 198 -54.08 -9.22 -12.94
N ILE A 199 -52.85 -9.23 -12.39
CA ILE A 199 -51.63 -9.33 -13.18
C ILE A 199 -51.44 -10.79 -13.63
N PRO A 200 -51.44 -11.09 -14.94
CA PRO A 200 -51.31 -12.46 -15.43
C PRO A 200 -49.84 -12.94 -15.36
N LEU A 201 -49.64 -14.21 -14.98
CA LEU A 201 -48.31 -14.84 -14.93
C LEU A 201 -48.34 -16.22 -15.59
N ARG A 202 -47.39 -16.49 -16.48
CA ARG A 202 -47.17 -17.83 -17.05
C ARG A 202 -45.92 -18.48 -16.46
N LEU A 203 -46.12 -19.32 -15.44
CA LEU A 203 -45.03 -19.87 -14.63
C LEU A 203 -44.63 -21.31 -15.00
N GLU A 204 -45.29 -21.94 -15.97
CA GLU A 204 -45.04 -23.35 -16.35
C GLU A 204 -43.55 -23.69 -16.52
N ASN A 205 -42.80 -22.87 -17.26
CA ASN A 205 -41.38 -23.10 -17.50
C ASN A 205 -40.48 -22.50 -16.39
N SER A 206 -41.05 -21.71 -15.48
CA SER A 206 -40.31 -20.95 -14.48
C SER A 206 -39.82 -21.78 -13.31
N PHE A 207 -40.58 -22.81 -12.91
CA PHE A 207 -40.20 -23.68 -11.79
C PHE A 207 -38.84 -24.35 -12.04
N ASN A 208 -38.68 -25.00 -13.19
CA ASN A 208 -37.41 -25.65 -13.57
C ASN A 208 -36.31 -24.62 -13.89
N TYR A 209 -36.66 -23.52 -14.56
CA TYR A 209 -35.70 -22.48 -14.93
C TYR A 209 -35.01 -21.87 -13.70
N PHE A 210 -35.79 -21.35 -12.74
CA PHE A 210 -35.22 -20.68 -11.56
C PHE A 210 -34.51 -21.67 -10.63
N SER A 211 -34.93 -22.92 -10.60
CA SER A 211 -34.20 -23.99 -9.88
C SER A 211 -32.79 -24.17 -10.47
N LYS A 212 -32.67 -24.31 -11.79
CA LYS A 212 -31.37 -24.41 -12.48
C LYS A 212 -30.52 -23.14 -12.35
N LEU A 213 -31.13 -21.96 -12.45
CA LEU A 213 -30.41 -20.69 -12.29
C LEU A 213 -29.89 -20.54 -10.86
N ASN A 214 -30.67 -20.95 -9.85
CA ASN A 214 -30.22 -20.98 -8.46
C ASN A 214 -29.02 -21.91 -8.28
N GLU A 215 -29.08 -23.14 -8.80
CA GLU A 215 -27.95 -24.08 -8.77
C GLU A 215 -26.70 -23.52 -9.47
N LYS A 216 -26.86 -22.91 -10.64
CA LYS A 216 -25.76 -22.25 -11.38
C LYS A 216 -25.10 -21.15 -10.55
N ASN A 217 -25.90 -20.32 -9.88
CA ASN A 217 -25.41 -19.26 -9.01
C ASN A 217 -24.69 -19.82 -7.77
N ASP A 218 -25.19 -20.91 -7.19
CA ASP A 218 -24.58 -21.59 -6.04
C ASP A 218 -23.23 -22.23 -6.40
N ILE A 219 -23.15 -22.87 -7.57
CA ILE A 219 -21.90 -23.42 -8.11
C ILE A 219 -20.89 -22.29 -8.30
N PHE A 220 -21.26 -21.19 -8.99
CA PHE A 220 -20.35 -20.07 -9.17
C PHE A 220 -19.93 -19.44 -7.84
N PHE A 221 -20.86 -19.25 -6.90
CA PHE A 221 -20.55 -18.72 -5.57
C PHE A 221 -19.62 -19.63 -4.76
N SER A 222 -19.73 -20.95 -4.91
CA SER A 222 -18.80 -21.90 -4.27
C SER A 222 -17.42 -21.95 -4.95
N GLN A 223 -17.36 -21.66 -6.26
CA GLN A 223 -16.13 -21.51 -7.02
C GLN A 223 -15.40 -20.20 -6.71
N LEU A 224 -16.14 -19.14 -6.34
CA LEU A 224 -15.55 -17.96 -5.71
C LEU A 224 -14.87 -18.44 -4.42
N SER A 225 -13.54 -18.59 -4.46
CA SER A 225 -12.77 -19.15 -3.36
C SER A 225 -13.23 -18.55 -2.03
N ASN A 226 -13.27 -19.36 -0.97
CA ASN A 226 -13.69 -18.95 0.39
C ASN A 226 -12.99 -17.66 0.91
N GLY A 227 -11.93 -17.20 0.25
CA GLY A 227 -11.14 -16.02 0.60
C GLY A 227 -11.42 -14.78 -0.20
N ILE A 228 -12.15 -14.83 -1.32
CA ILE A 228 -12.47 -13.62 -2.12
C ILE A 228 -13.24 -12.61 -1.26
N LEU A 229 -14.15 -13.08 -0.40
CA LEU A 229 -14.85 -12.24 0.58
C LEU A 229 -13.91 -11.61 1.61
N SER A 230 -12.75 -12.21 1.83
CA SER A 230 -11.70 -11.72 2.73
C SER A 230 -10.63 -10.90 2.01
N TYR A 231 -10.63 -10.81 0.67
CA TYR A 231 -9.64 -10.04 -0.08
C TYR A 231 -9.63 -8.57 0.33
N LYS A 232 -10.80 -8.00 0.64
CA LYS A 232 -10.88 -6.66 1.21
C LYS A 232 -10.06 -6.51 2.48
N ILE A 233 -10.18 -7.46 3.41
CA ILE A 233 -9.43 -7.46 4.67
C ILE A 233 -7.94 -7.59 4.37
N TYR A 234 -7.56 -8.55 3.51
CA TYR A 234 -6.16 -8.81 3.20
C TYR A 234 -5.48 -7.64 2.48
N THR A 235 -6.13 -7.05 1.48
CA THR A 235 -5.60 -5.89 0.76
C THR A 235 -5.49 -4.65 1.67
N ILE A 236 -6.45 -4.43 2.57
CA ILE A 236 -6.34 -3.34 3.57
C ILE A 236 -5.19 -3.59 4.53
N ASP A 237 -5.04 -4.84 5.02
CA ASP A 237 -3.92 -5.23 5.87
C ASP A 237 -2.58 -4.99 5.13
N TYR A 238 -2.47 -5.39 3.86
CA TYR A 238 -1.31 -5.11 3.02
C TYR A 238 -0.97 -3.62 2.95
N LEU A 239 -1.95 -2.77 2.59
CA LEU A 239 -1.75 -1.33 2.45
C LEU A 239 -1.24 -0.67 3.74
N LYS A 240 -1.68 -1.15 4.91
CA LYS A 240 -1.18 -0.68 6.21
C LYS A 240 0.24 -1.13 6.49
N PHE A 241 0.61 -2.32 6.03
CA PHE A 241 1.89 -2.92 6.36
C PHE A 241 3.02 -2.58 5.39
N SER A 242 2.73 -2.45 4.09
CA SER A 242 3.71 -2.22 3.03
C SER A 242 4.50 -0.92 3.24
N GLU A 243 3.82 0.15 3.67
CA GLU A 243 4.44 1.44 3.98
C GLU A 243 5.51 1.34 5.09
N ASN A 244 5.46 0.27 5.89
CA ASN A 244 6.31 0.05 7.06
C ASN A 244 7.34 -1.08 6.87
N MET A 245 7.59 -1.55 5.65
CA MET A 245 8.54 -2.63 5.38
C MET A 245 9.97 -2.14 5.24
N PHE A 246 10.92 -2.84 5.88
CA PHE A 246 12.34 -2.61 5.71
C PHE A 246 12.81 -2.93 4.26
N PRO A 247 13.78 -2.19 3.70
CA PRO A 247 14.27 -0.88 4.17
C PRO A 247 13.39 0.29 3.66
N LEU A 248 12.40 0.01 2.82
CA LEU A 248 11.60 1.02 2.11
C LEU A 248 10.81 1.95 3.04
N LYS A 249 10.50 1.56 4.27
CA LYS A 249 9.85 2.44 5.25
C LYS A 249 10.64 3.73 5.52
N TYR A 250 11.97 3.66 5.46
CA TYR A 250 12.85 4.81 5.66
C TYR A 250 12.90 5.74 4.43
N VAL A 251 12.38 5.26 3.30
CA VAL A 251 12.26 5.96 2.01
C VAL A 251 10.84 6.50 1.82
N HIS A 252 9.84 5.73 2.26
CA HIS A 252 8.43 6.09 2.26
C HIS A 252 8.08 7.12 3.33
N GLY A 253 8.92 7.27 4.36
CA GLY A 253 9.01 8.42 5.28
C GLY A 253 7.73 8.75 6.04
N ASN A 254 7.83 8.98 7.34
CA ASN A 254 6.74 9.62 8.07
C ASN A 254 6.53 11.05 7.56
N ASP A 255 5.31 11.59 7.68
CA ASP A 255 4.97 12.96 7.27
C ASP A 255 5.76 13.98 8.11
N SER A 256 7.03 14.20 7.77
CA SER A 256 7.86 15.28 8.30
C SER A 256 7.98 16.39 7.26
N ASP A 257 8.02 17.64 7.73
CA ASP A 257 8.10 18.81 6.85
C ASP A 257 9.31 18.75 5.92
N MET A 258 10.45 18.26 6.42
CA MET A 258 11.67 18.10 5.62
C MET A 258 11.55 17.03 4.53
N ILE A 259 10.98 15.86 4.85
CA ILE A 259 10.75 14.81 3.85
C ILE A 259 9.76 15.31 2.79
N ASN A 260 8.69 15.98 3.21
CA ASN A 260 7.69 16.55 2.30
C ASN A 260 8.27 17.65 1.40
N PHE A 261 9.12 18.53 1.95
CA PHE A 261 9.84 19.54 1.20
C PHE A 261 10.70 18.90 0.09
N TYR A 262 11.58 17.95 0.46
CA TYR A 262 12.44 17.31 -0.53
C TYR A 262 11.65 16.48 -1.56
N ARG A 263 10.53 15.84 -1.18
CA ARG A 263 9.63 15.19 -2.15
C ARG A 263 9.09 16.15 -3.19
N TYR A 264 8.65 17.33 -2.74
CA TYR A 264 8.14 18.37 -3.62
C TYR A 264 9.24 18.87 -4.57
N GLU A 265 10.41 19.19 -4.02
CA GLU A 265 11.57 19.60 -4.81
C GLU A 265 11.95 18.56 -5.87
N MET A 266 12.16 17.30 -5.45
CA MET A 266 12.49 16.19 -6.36
C MET A 266 11.46 16.07 -7.50
N LYS A 267 10.17 16.12 -7.18
CA LYS A 267 9.10 16.04 -8.17
C LYS A 267 9.17 17.19 -9.19
N ASN A 268 9.46 18.41 -8.75
CA ASN A 268 9.56 19.57 -9.63
C ASN A 268 10.77 19.46 -10.56
N ILE A 269 11.94 19.15 -10.01
CA ILE A 269 13.17 18.98 -10.80
C ILE A 269 12.98 17.88 -11.84
N PHE A 270 12.40 16.74 -11.44
CA PHE A 270 12.15 15.64 -12.38
C PHE A 270 11.19 16.06 -13.48
N LYS A 271 10.12 16.78 -13.14
CA LYS A 271 9.14 17.28 -14.11
C LYS A 271 9.78 18.28 -15.08
N GLU A 272 10.57 19.23 -14.60
CA GLU A 272 11.32 20.17 -15.44
C GLU A 272 12.26 19.42 -16.36
N PHE A 273 13.06 18.50 -15.82
CA PHE A 273 14.01 17.71 -16.60
C PHE A 273 13.31 16.85 -17.68
N THR A 274 12.19 16.21 -17.35
CA THR A 274 11.36 15.48 -18.33
C THR A 274 10.87 16.40 -19.44
N ASN A 275 10.31 17.55 -19.06
CA ASN A 275 9.81 18.52 -20.01
C ASN A 275 10.94 18.98 -20.93
N SER A 276 12.13 19.28 -20.42
CA SER A 276 13.24 19.83 -21.22
C SER A 276 13.87 18.81 -22.17
N ILE A 277 13.80 17.52 -21.84
CA ILE A 277 14.19 16.43 -22.76
C ILE A 277 13.15 16.25 -23.88
N PHE A 278 11.86 16.36 -23.59
CA PHE A 278 10.78 15.95 -24.50
C PHE A 278 9.91 17.08 -25.10
N LEU A 279 10.06 18.34 -24.66
CA LEU A 279 9.25 19.49 -25.10
C LEU A 279 9.33 19.74 -26.62
N PHE A 280 10.45 19.41 -27.25
CA PHE A 280 10.62 19.58 -28.71
C PHE A 280 9.98 18.48 -29.57
N ASN A 281 9.58 17.34 -28.98
CA ASN A 281 9.06 16.22 -29.74
C ASN A 281 7.53 16.24 -29.93
N LYS A 282 6.79 17.03 -29.14
CA LYS A 282 5.33 17.12 -29.28
C LYS A 282 4.85 17.80 -30.58
N LYS A 283 5.67 18.64 -31.22
CA LYS A 283 5.27 19.38 -32.44
C LYS A 283 5.74 18.77 -33.77
N ARG A 284 6.60 17.74 -33.77
CA ARG A 284 7.24 17.25 -35.00
C ARG A 284 7.28 15.72 -35.20
N SER A 285 6.71 14.92 -34.29
CA SER A 285 6.68 13.45 -34.44
C SER A 285 8.07 12.83 -34.63
N THR A 286 9.13 13.49 -34.16
CA THR A 286 10.52 13.04 -34.33
C THR A 286 11.05 12.39 -33.05
N THR A 287 11.64 11.21 -33.16
CA THR A 287 12.37 10.48 -32.11
C THR A 287 13.78 11.03 -31.91
N ILE A 288 13.94 12.34 -31.71
CA ILE A 288 15.25 12.99 -31.54
C ILE A 288 15.28 13.67 -30.17
N ILE A 289 16.29 13.39 -29.34
CA ILE A 289 16.51 14.19 -28.11
C ILE A 289 17.19 15.50 -28.52
N SER A 290 16.49 16.62 -28.32
CA SER A 290 17.06 17.95 -28.45
C SER A 290 16.77 18.75 -27.18
N ILE A 291 17.81 19.01 -26.38
CA ILE A 291 17.68 19.84 -25.17
C ILE A 291 18.05 21.26 -25.57
N LYS A 292 17.03 22.11 -25.76
CA LYS A 292 17.19 23.53 -26.11
C LYS A 292 17.55 24.40 -24.91
N GLU A 293 17.24 23.95 -23.70
CA GLU A 293 17.50 24.67 -22.47
C GLU A 293 18.98 24.60 -22.05
N ASN A 294 19.41 25.66 -21.38
CA ASN A 294 20.77 25.87 -20.94
C ASN A 294 21.16 24.78 -19.94
N VAL A 295 21.92 23.77 -20.36
CA VAL A 295 22.35 22.65 -19.50
C VAL A 295 23.13 23.12 -18.26
N ASN A 296 23.65 24.34 -18.29
CA ASN A 296 24.27 24.95 -17.12
C ASN A 296 23.24 25.29 -16.03
N GLU A 297 22.03 25.73 -16.38
CA GLU A 297 20.95 25.97 -15.40
C GLU A 297 20.55 24.68 -14.68
N PHE A 298 20.41 23.57 -15.41
CA PHE A 298 20.18 22.26 -14.78
C PHE A 298 21.32 21.82 -13.88
N LYS A 299 22.57 22.06 -14.31
CA LYS A 299 23.75 21.74 -13.51
C LYS A 299 23.77 22.56 -12.22
N ASP A 300 23.46 23.85 -12.29
CA ASP A 300 23.43 24.74 -11.13
C ASP A 300 22.31 24.36 -10.17
N SER A 301 21.10 24.07 -10.68
CA SER A 301 20.00 23.53 -9.85
C SER A 301 20.42 22.23 -9.15
N ILE A 302 20.93 21.24 -9.89
CA ILE A 302 21.41 19.97 -9.34
C ILE A 302 22.46 20.19 -8.25
N ASN A 303 23.45 21.05 -8.50
CA ASN A 303 24.50 21.35 -7.54
C ASN A 303 23.95 22.02 -6.27
N ASN A 304 23.00 22.95 -6.42
CA ASN A 304 22.36 23.62 -5.29
C ASN A 304 21.62 22.61 -4.40
N ILE A 305 20.89 21.67 -5.01
CA ILE A 305 20.14 20.63 -4.31
C ILE A 305 21.08 19.64 -3.63
N ILE A 306 22.15 19.20 -4.32
CA ILE A 306 23.18 18.36 -3.71
C ILE A 306 23.78 19.06 -2.48
N GLY A 307 24.13 20.36 -2.61
CA GLY A 307 24.65 21.14 -1.49
C GLY A 307 23.67 21.29 -0.33
N ALA A 308 22.37 21.46 -0.61
CA ALA A 308 21.33 21.50 0.42
C ALA A 308 21.15 20.15 1.14
N LEU A 309 21.18 19.06 0.37
CA LEU A 309 21.11 17.69 0.91
C LEU A 309 22.33 17.38 1.77
N ASP A 310 23.54 17.76 1.34
CA ASP A 310 24.77 17.55 2.10
C ASP A 310 24.73 18.26 3.46
N ARG A 311 24.34 19.55 3.48
CA ARG A 311 24.15 20.30 4.73
C ARG A 311 23.08 19.66 5.63
N THR A 312 22.01 19.16 5.05
CA THR A 312 20.94 18.50 5.80
C THR A 312 21.44 17.20 6.43
N ILE A 313 22.14 16.36 5.67
CA ILE A 313 22.71 15.11 6.16
C ILE A 313 23.72 15.40 7.28
N GLU A 314 24.55 16.42 7.13
CA GLU A 314 25.52 16.84 8.15
C GLU A 314 24.83 17.32 9.44
N ASP A 315 23.90 18.27 9.34
CA ASP A 315 23.12 18.81 10.48
C ASP A 315 22.37 17.70 11.23
N LYS A 316 21.66 16.83 10.49
CA LYS A 316 20.88 15.75 11.09
C LYS A 316 21.77 14.68 11.70
N THR A 317 22.87 14.31 11.05
CA THR A 317 23.83 13.36 11.63
C THR A 317 24.45 13.93 12.91
N HIS A 318 24.84 15.20 12.91
CA HIS A 318 25.35 15.86 14.13
C HIS A 318 24.32 15.84 15.25
N LYS A 319 23.07 16.23 14.97
CA LYS A 319 21.97 16.23 15.95
C LYS A 319 21.70 14.83 16.50
N LEU A 320 21.69 13.81 15.63
CA LEU A 320 21.52 12.41 16.00
C LEU A 320 22.60 11.98 16.99
N PHE A 321 23.87 12.24 16.66
CA PHE A 321 25.01 11.89 17.50
C PHE A 321 24.99 12.63 18.83
N LYS A 322 24.59 13.91 18.85
CA LYS A 322 24.44 14.67 20.10
C LYS A 322 23.42 14.04 21.05
N LEU A 323 22.33 13.49 20.52
CA LEU A 323 21.32 12.80 21.33
C LEU A 323 21.79 11.41 21.77
N LEU A 324 22.33 10.61 20.84
CA LEU A 324 22.84 9.28 21.15
C LEU A 324 23.99 9.31 22.16
N ASN A 325 24.88 10.30 22.07
CA ASN A 325 26.00 10.44 23.02
C ASN A 325 25.56 10.76 24.45
N LYS A 326 24.37 11.35 24.67
CA LYS A 326 23.82 11.50 26.02
C LYS A 326 23.51 10.15 26.68
N ILE A 327 23.27 9.12 25.86
CA ILE A 327 22.91 7.77 26.30
C ILE A 327 24.14 6.86 26.32
N LEU A 328 24.94 6.90 25.26
CA LEU A 328 26.00 5.92 24.99
C LEU A 328 27.41 6.44 25.29
N ASN A 329 27.61 7.77 25.32
CA ASN A 329 28.89 8.42 25.59
C ASN A 329 30.05 7.88 24.73
N GLY A 330 29.97 8.06 23.41
CA GLY A 330 30.99 7.70 22.45
C GLY A 330 30.44 7.54 21.03
N ASP A 331 31.08 8.16 20.04
CA ASP A 331 30.64 8.12 18.65
C ASP A 331 30.67 6.71 18.04
N ILE A 332 31.70 5.91 18.32
CA ILE A 332 31.80 4.52 17.84
C ILE A 332 30.69 3.67 18.47
N LYS A 333 30.40 3.89 19.76
CA LYS A 333 29.27 3.26 20.45
C LYS A 333 27.95 3.66 19.80
N CYS A 334 27.78 4.92 19.44
CA CYS A 334 26.59 5.40 18.75
C CYS A 334 26.39 4.63 17.43
N ILE A 335 27.44 4.48 16.61
CA ILE A 335 27.37 3.74 15.35
C ILE A 335 26.97 2.28 15.58
N ILE A 336 27.75 1.58 16.43
CA ILE A 336 27.59 0.14 16.69
C ILE A 336 26.19 -0.13 17.25
N SER A 337 25.83 0.56 18.32
CA SER A 337 24.61 0.27 19.08
C SER A 337 23.36 0.71 18.33
N PHE A 338 23.38 1.88 17.68
CA PHE A 338 22.18 2.40 17.03
C PHE A 338 21.81 1.62 15.76
N ILE A 339 22.78 1.26 14.93
CA ILE A 339 22.50 0.46 13.72
C ILE A 339 22.03 -0.94 14.12
N ALA A 340 22.68 -1.57 15.11
CA ALA A 340 22.22 -2.85 15.66
C ALA A 340 20.78 -2.76 16.18
N TYR A 341 20.48 -1.74 16.99
CA TYR A 341 19.15 -1.48 17.53
C TYR A 341 18.11 -1.36 16.41
N ILE A 342 18.39 -0.57 15.37
CA ILE A 342 17.47 -0.39 14.24
C ILE A 342 17.19 -1.73 13.54
N LEU A 343 18.21 -2.55 13.26
CA LEU A 343 18.04 -3.84 12.59
C LEU A 343 17.29 -4.85 13.49
N GLU A 344 17.58 -4.90 14.79
CA GLU A 344 16.90 -5.78 15.76
C GLU A 344 15.41 -5.43 15.91
N ILE A 345 15.07 -4.14 15.97
CA ILE A 345 13.68 -3.68 16.02
C ILE A 345 12.93 -4.04 14.75
N ASN A 346 13.55 -3.89 13.57
CA ASN A 346 12.94 -4.30 12.31
C ASN A 346 12.71 -5.81 12.27
N LEU A 347 13.69 -6.60 12.68
CA LEU A 347 13.58 -8.06 12.72
C LEU A 347 12.46 -8.52 13.66
N SER A 348 12.38 -7.89 14.84
CA SER A 348 11.34 -8.18 15.85
C SER A 348 9.95 -7.83 15.34
N LYS A 349 9.78 -6.65 14.73
CA LYS A 349 8.51 -6.22 14.12
C LYS A 349 8.07 -7.15 12.99
N ASN A 350 8.99 -7.54 12.11
CA ASN A 350 8.71 -8.48 11.03
C ASN A 350 8.29 -9.86 11.57
N LYS A 351 9.04 -10.41 12.54
CA LYS A 351 8.70 -11.68 13.20
C LYS A 351 7.28 -11.65 13.78
N PHE A 352 6.94 -10.61 14.51
CA PHE A 352 5.62 -10.46 15.12
C PHE A 352 4.49 -10.39 14.07
N LYS A 353 4.71 -9.71 12.94
CA LYS A 353 3.75 -9.70 11.83
C LYS A 353 3.57 -11.11 11.22
N LEU A 354 4.67 -11.84 10.98
CA LEU A 354 4.63 -13.21 10.47
C LEU A 354 3.88 -14.15 11.43
N ASP A 355 4.17 -14.07 12.72
CA ASP A 355 3.55 -14.90 13.75
C ASP A 355 2.03 -14.59 13.83
N LYS A 356 1.64 -13.32 13.82
CA LYS A 356 0.23 -12.90 13.78
C LYS A 356 -0.52 -13.43 12.55
N ILE A 357 0.12 -13.40 11.37
CA ILE A 357 -0.48 -13.92 10.12
C ILE A 357 -0.67 -15.44 10.22
N LYS A 358 0.35 -16.17 10.71
CA LYS A 358 0.28 -17.62 10.91
C LYS A 358 -0.81 -18.01 11.91
N GLU A 359 -0.88 -17.33 13.05
CA GLU A 359 -1.87 -17.59 14.09
C GLU A 359 -3.29 -17.31 13.61
N LYS A 360 -3.50 -16.19 12.92
CA LYS A 360 -4.83 -15.74 12.48
C LYS A 360 -5.39 -16.58 11.34
N TYR A 361 -4.53 -17.06 10.42
CA TYR A 361 -4.99 -17.65 9.17
C TYR A 361 -4.64 -19.13 8.98
N LYS A 362 -3.66 -19.70 9.71
CA LYS A 362 -3.29 -21.14 9.71
C LYS A 362 -3.37 -21.77 8.32
N GLU A 363 -4.27 -22.73 8.11
CA GLU A 363 -4.46 -23.48 6.85
C GLU A 363 -4.96 -22.62 5.68
N LYS A 364 -5.65 -21.51 5.97
CA LYS A 364 -6.19 -20.58 4.96
C LYS A 364 -5.08 -19.77 4.26
N LEU A 365 -3.88 -19.74 4.84
CA LEU A 365 -2.75 -18.95 4.33
C LEU A 365 -2.36 -19.35 2.91
N PHE A 366 -2.34 -20.65 2.63
CA PHE A 366 -1.95 -21.20 1.32
C PHE A 366 -3.12 -21.34 0.35
N GLN A 367 -4.35 -21.12 0.80
CA GLN A 367 -5.55 -21.19 -0.03
C GLN A 367 -5.85 -19.87 -0.73
N TYR A 368 -5.42 -18.74 -0.16
CA TYR A 368 -5.79 -17.41 -0.64
C TYR A 368 -4.61 -16.68 -1.25
N ARG A 369 -4.70 -16.44 -2.56
CA ARG A 369 -3.63 -15.84 -3.37
C ARG A 369 -3.08 -14.53 -2.79
N ILE A 370 -3.95 -13.55 -2.51
CA ILE A 370 -3.51 -12.25 -1.96
C ILE A 370 -2.86 -12.41 -0.58
N LEU A 371 -3.41 -13.28 0.28
CA LEU A 371 -2.85 -13.52 1.60
C LEU A 371 -1.47 -14.19 1.52
N ASN A 372 -1.30 -15.14 0.61
CA ASN A 372 -0.02 -15.79 0.36
C ASN A 372 1.02 -14.79 -0.17
N GLU A 373 0.64 -13.91 -1.11
CA GLU A 373 1.52 -12.84 -1.61
C GLU A 373 1.98 -11.89 -0.49
N ILE A 374 1.09 -11.54 0.44
CA ILE A 374 1.43 -10.73 1.63
C ILE A 374 2.37 -11.47 2.56
N TYR A 375 2.16 -12.77 2.78
CA TYR A 375 3.02 -13.58 3.63
C TYR A 375 4.43 -13.73 3.04
N ASP A 376 4.53 -14.00 1.74
CA ASP A 376 5.80 -14.10 1.01
C ASP A 376 6.60 -12.80 1.07
N LEU A 377 5.92 -11.66 1.02
CA LEU A 377 6.53 -10.33 1.23
C LEU A 377 7.23 -10.22 2.58
N PHE A 378 6.57 -10.63 3.67
CA PHE A 378 7.20 -10.58 5.00
C PHE A 378 8.34 -11.59 5.16
N LEU A 379 8.26 -12.75 4.52
CA LEU A 379 9.38 -13.69 4.49
C LEU A 379 10.58 -13.09 3.75
N GLN A 380 10.34 -12.38 2.66
CA GLN A 380 11.41 -11.69 1.92
C GLN A 380 12.04 -10.59 2.77
N GLU A 381 11.23 -9.73 3.41
CA GLU A 381 11.73 -8.69 4.32
C GLU A 381 12.60 -9.27 5.44
N LYS A 382 12.21 -10.44 5.99
CA LYS A 382 13.00 -11.13 7.02
C LYS A 382 14.41 -11.46 6.54
N GLU A 383 14.54 -12.00 5.32
CA GLU A 383 15.84 -12.33 4.76
C GLU A 383 16.64 -11.08 4.40
N GLU A 384 15.99 -10.02 3.94
CA GLU A 384 16.64 -8.72 3.66
C GLU A 384 17.21 -8.08 4.93
N ILE A 385 16.48 -8.10 6.04
CA ILE A 385 16.97 -7.62 7.34
C ILE A 385 18.18 -8.45 7.80
N LYS A 386 18.13 -9.79 7.62
CA LYS A 386 19.25 -10.67 7.97
C LYS A 386 20.48 -10.40 7.11
N GLU A 387 20.31 -10.19 5.82
CA GLU A 387 21.40 -9.83 4.89
C GLU A 387 22.09 -8.54 5.38
N SER A 388 21.33 -7.48 5.65
CA SER A 388 21.88 -6.22 6.19
C SER A 388 22.55 -6.42 7.55
N LEU A 389 22.01 -7.29 8.42
CA LEU A 389 22.60 -7.59 9.72
C LEU A 389 23.93 -8.35 9.59
N VAL A 390 24.03 -9.30 8.66
CA VAL A 390 25.29 -10.00 8.36
C VAL A 390 26.32 -9.03 7.80
N GLU A 391 25.94 -8.21 6.80
CA GLU A 391 26.84 -7.21 6.20
C GLU A 391 27.35 -6.22 7.26
N PHE A 392 26.48 -5.78 8.18
CA PHE A 392 26.87 -4.92 9.29
C PHE A 392 27.83 -5.62 10.27
N LYS A 393 27.54 -6.86 10.67
CA LYS A 393 28.41 -7.62 11.59
C LYS A 393 29.80 -7.85 11.01
N THR A 394 29.87 -8.23 9.74
CA THR A 394 31.14 -8.41 9.02
C THR A 394 31.90 -7.08 8.98
N TYR A 395 31.23 -5.98 8.64
CA TYR A 395 31.87 -4.66 8.62
C TYR A 395 32.48 -4.26 9.97
N ILE A 396 31.71 -4.38 11.07
CA ILE A 396 32.19 -4.00 12.40
C ILE A 396 33.36 -4.90 12.84
N LYS A 397 33.31 -6.19 12.52
CA LYS A 397 34.41 -7.11 12.79
C LYS A 397 35.66 -6.75 11.99
N ASP A 398 35.52 -6.46 10.71
CA ASP A 398 36.64 -6.18 9.81
C ASP A 398 37.32 -4.83 10.10
N ILE A 399 36.54 -3.82 10.48
CA ILE A 399 37.04 -2.45 10.70
C ILE A 399 37.44 -2.20 12.16
N PHE A 400 36.69 -2.73 13.12
CA PHE A 400 36.92 -2.44 14.54
C PHE A 400 37.36 -3.67 15.36
N GLY A 401 37.32 -4.88 14.78
CA GLY A 401 37.70 -6.12 15.47
C GLY A 401 36.67 -6.61 16.50
N PHE A 402 35.49 -5.99 16.59
CA PHE A 402 34.51 -6.33 17.61
C PHE A 402 33.56 -7.45 17.16
N ASP A 403 33.32 -8.42 18.05
CA ASP A 403 32.21 -9.35 17.87
C ASP A 403 30.90 -8.71 18.33
N MET A 404 30.03 -8.42 17.36
CA MET A 404 28.69 -7.89 17.57
C MET A 404 27.78 -8.78 18.44
N ASN A 405 28.13 -10.07 18.63
CA ASN A 405 27.39 -10.96 19.52
C ASN A 405 27.89 -10.94 20.97
N SER A 406 28.96 -10.21 21.27
CA SER A 406 29.50 -10.08 22.61
C SER A 406 28.46 -9.50 23.58
N THR A 407 28.49 -9.96 24.82
CA THR A 407 27.61 -9.50 25.90
C THR A 407 27.75 -7.99 26.16
N GLY A 408 28.96 -7.45 26.03
CA GLY A 408 29.24 -6.03 26.13
C GLY A 408 28.50 -5.19 25.08
N ILE A 409 28.56 -5.58 23.80
CA ILE A 409 27.84 -4.88 22.74
C ILE A 409 26.32 -5.02 22.92
N ARG A 410 25.83 -6.22 23.26
CA ARG A 410 24.40 -6.42 23.55
C ARG A 410 23.90 -5.53 24.69
N SER A 411 24.72 -5.33 25.73
CA SER A 411 24.43 -4.38 26.82
C SER A 411 24.40 -2.92 26.34
N LEU A 412 25.28 -2.53 25.41
CA LEU A 412 25.20 -1.19 24.82
C LEU A 412 23.93 -0.98 23.98
N VAL A 413 23.52 -1.99 23.21
CA VAL A 413 22.25 -1.93 22.46
C VAL A 413 21.06 -1.87 23.43
N SER A 414 21.09 -2.64 24.53
CA SER A 414 20.02 -2.67 25.53
C SER A 414 19.71 -1.29 26.12
N LYS A 415 20.71 -0.41 26.28
CA LYS A 415 20.54 0.99 26.75
C LYS A 415 19.63 1.84 25.84
N LEU A 416 19.47 1.47 24.57
CA LEU A 416 18.57 2.17 23.65
C LEU A 416 17.12 1.70 23.78
N TYR A 417 16.88 0.48 24.28
CA TYR A 417 15.55 -0.02 24.56
C TYR A 417 14.96 0.69 25.79
N GLY A 418 13.90 1.47 25.59
CA GLY A 418 13.24 2.23 26.66
C GLY A 418 13.74 3.66 26.86
N SER A 419 14.67 4.15 26.04
CA SER A 419 15.07 5.56 26.05
C SER A 419 13.91 6.47 25.58
N ILE A 420 13.62 7.52 26.35
CA ILE A 420 12.56 8.49 26.05
C ILE A 420 12.81 9.20 24.71
N ASP A 421 14.09 9.45 24.38
CA ASP A 421 14.49 10.16 23.17
C ASP A 421 14.46 9.28 21.90
N ILE A 422 14.25 7.95 22.03
CA ILE A 422 14.46 7.01 20.91
C ILE A 422 13.53 7.27 19.73
N LYS A 423 12.31 7.74 19.99
CA LYS A 423 11.36 8.13 18.93
C LYS A 423 11.91 9.28 18.11
N HIS A 424 12.36 10.35 18.78
CA HIS A 424 12.93 11.52 18.13
C HIS A 424 14.24 11.20 17.38
N ILE A 425 15.08 10.34 17.97
CA ILE A 425 16.30 9.83 17.33
C ILE A 425 15.95 9.08 16.04
N THR A 426 14.90 8.25 16.06
CA THR A 426 14.44 7.50 14.88
C THR A 426 13.89 8.42 13.78
N GLU A 427 13.16 9.49 14.15
CA GLU A 427 12.69 10.50 13.19
C GLU A 427 13.86 11.23 12.50
N ILE A 428 14.90 11.61 13.25
CA ILE A 428 16.10 12.21 12.66
C ILE A 428 16.79 11.22 11.72
N PHE A 429 16.87 9.95 12.12
CA PHE A 429 17.45 8.90 11.29
C PHE A 429 16.69 8.70 9.97
N GLU A 430 15.36 8.70 9.99
CA GLU A 430 14.52 8.64 8.78
C GLU A 430 14.84 9.79 7.81
N VAL A 431 15.03 11.02 8.32
CA VAL A 431 15.41 12.18 7.49
C VAL A 431 16.79 11.98 6.85
N ILE A 432 17.76 11.39 7.56
CA ILE A 432 19.09 11.11 7.02
C ILE A 432 18.99 10.09 5.87
N VAL A 433 18.31 8.97 6.08
CA VAL A 433 18.14 7.93 5.04
C VAL A 433 17.42 8.48 3.82
N PHE A 434 16.34 9.25 4.03
CA PHE A 434 15.58 9.86 2.94
C PHE A 434 16.41 10.89 2.15
N SER A 435 17.19 11.72 2.84
CA SER A 435 18.06 12.71 2.19
C SER A 435 19.16 12.04 1.36
N LEU A 436 19.73 10.93 1.87
CA LEU A 436 20.71 10.11 1.13
C LEU A 436 20.11 9.52 -0.14
N LEU A 437 18.88 9.02 -0.07
CA LEU A 437 18.16 8.56 -1.25
C LEU A 437 17.99 9.71 -2.26
N CYS A 438 17.47 10.87 -1.84
CA CYS A 438 17.30 12.02 -2.73
C CYS A 438 18.62 12.39 -3.42
N LYS A 439 19.73 12.36 -2.68
CA LYS A 439 21.07 12.60 -3.22
C LYS A 439 21.45 11.57 -4.28
N ARG A 440 21.19 10.28 -4.04
CA ARG A 440 21.38 9.22 -5.04
C ARG A 440 20.56 9.48 -6.31
N GLN A 441 19.28 9.80 -6.16
CA GLN A 441 18.41 10.07 -7.31
C GLN A 441 18.94 11.24 -8.14
N ILE A 442 19.26 12.38 -7.51
CA ILE A 442 19.84 13.54 -8.19
C ILE A 442 21.16 13.21 -8.88
N ASN A 443 22.02 12.41 -8.25
CA ASN A 443 23.26 11.96 -8.87
C ASN A 443 23.02 11.08 -10.12
N GLU A 444 21.98 10.25 -10.15
CA GLU A 444 21.59 9.51 -11.36
C GLU A 444 21.24 10.46 -12.52
N TYR A 445 20.50 11.54 -12.24
CA TYR A 445 20.22 12.57 -13.26
C TYR A 445 21.46 13.34 -13.67
N ALA A 446 22.34 13.70 -12.72
CA ALA A 446 23.61 14.36 -13.01
C ALA A 446 24.48 13.50 -13.95
N ASN A 447 24.56 12.20 -13.67
CA ASN A 447 25.25 11.21 -14.50
C ASN A 447 24.61 11.11 -15.89
N PHE A 448 23.28 11.11 -15.97
CA PHE A 448 22.58 11.10 -17.26
C PHE A 448 22.82 12.37 -18.08
N ILE A 449 22.86 13.55 -17.46
CA ILE A 449 23.25 14.81 -18.12
C ILE A 449 24.68 14.72 -18.66
N GLN A 450 25.60 14.14 -17.88
CA GLN A 450 26.98 13.96 -18.33
C GLN A 450 27.07 13.00 -19.53
N LEU A 451 26.27 11.93 -19.52
CA LEU A 451 26.13 11.02 -20.66
C LEU A 451 25.61 11.75 -21.90
N LEU A 452 24.56 12.57 -21.77
CA LEU A 452 24.04 13.40 -22.85
C LEU A 452 25.10 14.35 -23.42
N LYS A 453 25.91 14.97 -22.54
CA LYS A 453 27.04 15.82 -22.94
C LYS A 453 28.06 15.02 -23.77
N ASN A 454 28.47 13.86 -23.30
CA ASN A 454 29.45 13.02 -24.00
C ASN A 454 28.93 12.58 -25.38
N GLU A 455 27.67 12.14 -25.45
CA GLU A 455 27.07 11.71 -26.73
C GLU A 455 26.85 12.87 -27.72
N SER A 456 26.69 14.10 -27.22
CA SER A 456 26.60 15.30 -28.05
C SER A 456 27.97 15.79 -28.59
N LYS A 457 29.06 15.55 -27.84
CA LYS A 457 30.41 16.08 -28.15
C LYS A 457 31.00 15.45 -29.41
N ASN A 458 30.64 14.21 -29.73
CA ASN A 458 31.20 13.43 -30.83
C ASN A 458 30.92 13.96 -32.26
N ARG A 459 30.31 15.14 -32.44
CA ARG A 459 30.15 15.77 -33.76
C ARG A 459 30.40 17.28 -33.83
N ARG A 460 30.70 17.95 -32.71
CA ARG A 460 31.06 19.39 -32.76
C ARG A 460 32.37 19.63 -33.52
N LEU A 461 33.24 18.63 -33.59
CA LEU A 461 34.50 18.68 -34.35
C LEU A 461 34.31 18.40 -35.86
N ASP A 462 33.35 17.54 -36.25
CA ASP A 462 33.21 17.11 -37.65
C ASP A 462 32.29 17.99 -38.50
N LYS A 463 31.49 18.88 -37.91
CA LYS A 463 30.54 19.72 -38.65
C LYS A 463 30.90 21.20 -38.56
N LYS A 464 32.03 21.57 -39.17
CA LYS A 464 32.31 22.98 -39.55
C LYS A 464 31.35 23.54 -40.60
N LYS A 465 30.48 22.73 -41.22
CA LYS A 465 29.48 23.19 -42.20
C LYS A 465 28.18 22.40 -42.05
N PHE A 466 27.26 22.89 -41.21
CA PHE A 466 25.84 22.64 -41.42
C PHE A 466 25.35 23.73 -42.38
N ILE A 467 24.90 23.33 -43.57
CA ILE A 467 24.45 24.23 -44.63
C ILE A 467 23.25 25.04 -44.11
N GLY A 468 23.37 26.38 -44.11
CA GLY A 468 22.22 27.29 -44.01
C GLY A 468 22.12 28.20 -42.78
N THR A 469 22.92 28.03 -41.72
CA THR A 469 22.90 28.95 -40.56
C THR A 469 24.28 29.55 -40.32
N HIS A 470 24.41 30.86 -40.59
CA HIS A 470 25.61 31.67 -40.34
C HIS A 470 25.92 31.93 -38.86
N SER A 471 25.15 31.35 -37.93
CA SER A 471 25.39 31.47 -36.49
C SER A 471 26.14 30.24 -35.96
N ARG A 472 27.25 30.46 -35.24
CA ARG A 472 27.89 29.41 -34.42
C ARG A 472 26.80 28.68 -33.62
N ILE A 473 26.76 27.35 -33.70
CA ILE A 473 25.85 26.55 -32.87
C ILE A 473 26.16 26.87 -31.41
N ASN A 474 25.18 27.42 -30.70
CA ASN A 474 25.32 27.88 -29.32
C ASN A 474 25.80 26.71 -28.43
N GLU A 475 26.94 26.88 -27.76
CA GLU A 475 27.57 25.83 -26.94
C GLU A 475 26.67 25.30 -25.81
N LYS A 476 25.62 26.06 -25.47
CA LYS A 476 24.62 25.78 -24.44
C LYS A 476 23.57 24.72 -24.83
N VAL A 477 23.48 24.32 -26.10
CA VAL A 477 22.48 23.37 -26.60
C VAL A 477 23.10 22.00 -26.85
N LEU A 478 22.47 20.94 -26.31
CA LEU A 478 22.85 19.55 -26.58
C LEU A 478 21.97 18.98 -27.69
N PHE A 479 22.63 18.50 -28.75
CA PHE A 479 21.98 17.77 -29.84
C PHE A 479 22.48 16.33 -29.87
N VAL A 480 21.58 15.38 -29.65
CA VAL A 480 21.88 13.95 -29.75
C VAL A 480 21.33 13.44 -31.09
N PRO A 481 22.13 12.73 -31.91
CA PRO A 481 21.64 12.22 -33.18
C PRO A 481 20.59 11.11 -32.97
N LYS A 482 19.68 10.94 -33.95
CA LYS A 482 18.55 9.99 -33.89
C LYS A 482 18.99 8.56 -33.55
N ASN A 483 20.06 8.08 -34.16
CA ASN A 483 20.60 6.73 -33.96
C ASN A 483 21.11 6.45 -32.53
N LYS A 484 21.36 7.49 -31.72
CA LYS A 484 21.74 7.38 -30.30
C LYS A 484 20.62 7.80 -29.36
N SER A 485 19.63 8.51 -29.87
CA SER A 485 18.53 9.06 -29.08
C SER A 485 17.67 7.96 -28.48
N GLU A 486 17.38 6.89 -29.22
CA GLU A 486 16.53 5.79 -28.76
C GLU A 486 17.04 5.14 -27.47
N ASN A 487 18.31 4.70 -27.45
CA ASN A 487 18.93 4.11 -26.27
C ASN A 487 18.97 5.09 -25.07
N LEU A 488 19.16 6.39 -25.34
CA LEU A 488 19.15 7.42 -24.28
C LEU A 488 17.73 7.71 -23.75
N ILE A 489 16.70 7.65 -24.61
CA ILE A 489 15.30 7.74 -24.20
C ILE A 489 14.94 6.55 -23.30
N LEU A 490 15.33 5.33 -23.68
CA LEU A 490 15.09 4.14 -22.87
C LEU A 490 15.78 4.23 -21.50
N LYS A 491 17.06 4.61 -21.48
CA LYS A 491 17.79 4.85 -20.22
C LYS A 491 17.12 5.93 -19.36
N TYR A 492 16.66 7.02 -19.98
CA TYR A 492 15.94 8.05 -19.26
C TYR A 492 14.61 7.55 -18.69
N ALA A 493 13.85 6.80 -19.48
CA ALA A 493 12.57 6.22 -19.06
C ALA A 493 12.76 5.31 -17.85
N GLU A 494 13.81 4.49 -17.83
CA GLU A 494 14.16 3.67 -16.66
C GLU A 494 14.45 4.52 -15.41
N ILE A 495 15.29 5.56 -15.54
CA ILE A 495 15.62 6.48 -14.42
C ILE A 495 14.35 7.18 -13.92
N TYR A 496 13.54 7.71 -14.85
CA TYR A 496 12.31 8.40 -14.52
C TYR A 496 11.30 7.48 -13.83
N GLU A 497 11.08 6.28 -14.38
CA GLU A 497 10.12 5.33 -13.82
C GLU A 497 10.50 4.93 -12.39
N ARG A 498 11.77 4.56 -12.15
CA ARG A 498 12.28 4.19 -10.81
C ARG A 498 12.09 5.33 -9.80
N ASN A 499 12.48 6.55 -10.18
CA ASN A 499 12.41 7.71 -9.28
C ASN A 499 10.97 8.24 -9.08
N SER A 500 10.12 8.08 -10.09
CA SER A 500 8.70 8.47 -10.01
C SER A 500 7.90 7.53 -9.11
N PHE A 501 8.27 6.25 -9.03
CA PHE A 501 7.53 5.27 -8.24
C PHE A 501 7.50 5.62 -6.76
N ILE A 502 8.66 5.90 -6.16
CA ILE A 502 8.80 6.28 -4.75
C ILE A 502 7.95 7.51 -4.42
N ASN A 503 8.00 8.53 -5.28
CA ASN A 503 7.26 9.77 -5.10
C ASN A 503 5.74 9.61 -5.30
N ASN A 504 5.29 8.51 -5.91
CA ASN A 504 3.90 8.25 -6.23
C ASN A 504 3.34 6.98 -5.56
N ILE A 505 4.03 6.37 -4.59
CA ILE A 505 3.57 5.17 -3.86
C ILE A 505 2.12 5.32 -3.35
N LYS A 506 1.81 6.48 -2.74
CA LYS A 506 0.46 6.83 -2.27
C LYS A 506 -0.58 6.81 -3.40
N ARG A 507 -0.20 7.15 -4.64
CA ARG A 507 -1.09 7.09 -5.82
C ARG A 507 -1.35 5.64 -6.22
N TYR A 508 -0.35 4.77 -6.19
CA TYR A 508 -0.54 3.34 -6.46
C TYR A 508 -1.43 2.69 -5.38
N HIS A 509 -1.25 3.06 -4.11
CA HIS A 509 -2.15 2.62 -3.02
C HIS A 509 -3.60 3.08 -3.24
N ARG A 510 -3.82 4.31 -3.72
CA ARG A 510 -5.16 4.80 -4.10
C ARG A 510 -5.76 4.00 -5.26
N HIS A 511 -4.98 3.67 -6.28
CA HIS A 511 -5.43 2.84 -7.40
C HIS A 511 -5.83 1.44 -6.94
N LEU A 512 -5.01 0.81 -6.10
CA LEU A 512 -5.33 -0.49 -5.51
C LEU A 512 -6.60 -0.44 -4.66
N SER A 513 -6.76 0.64 -3.88
CA SER A 513 -7.98 0.89 -3.12
C SER A 513 -9.21 1.02 -4.03
N SER A 514 -9.09 1.74 -5.15
CA SER A 514 -10.17 1.89 -6.13
C SER A 514 -10.63 0.55 -6.70
N VAL A 515 -9.70 -0.27 -7.19
CA VAL A 515 -10.03 -1.59 -7.76
C VAL A 515 -10.60 -2.52 -6.70
N LEU A 516 -10.12 -2.41 -5.45
CA LEU A 516 -10.71 -3.15 -4.33
C LEU A 516 -12.18 -2.75 -4.09
N TRP A 517 -12.51 -1.46 -4.18
CA TRP A 517 -13.89 -0.98 -4.04
C TRP A 517 -14.79 -1.45 -5.19
N ASP A 518 -14.28 -1.44 -6.42
CA ASP A 518 -15.01 -1.92 -7.59
C ASP A 518 -15.32 -3.42 -7.45
N MET A 519 -14.34 -4.21 -7.02
CA MET A 519 -14.48 -5.64 -6.72
C MET A 519 -15.48 -5.91 -5.58
N ASP A 520 -15.39 -5.18 -4.46
CA ASP A 520 -16.34 -5.29 -3.33
C ASP A 520 -17.76 -4.96 -3.77
N ARG A 521 -17.94 -3.94 -4.63
CA ARG A 521 -19.24 -3.59 -5.21
C ARG A 521 -19.77 -4.70 -6.11
N GLY A 522 -18.93 -5.25 -7.01
CA GLY A 522 -19.31 -6.37 -7.88
C GLY A 522 -19.78 -7.59 -7.09
N LEU A 523 -19.03 -7.98 -6.07
CA LEU A 523 -19.40 -9.08 -5.17
C LEU A 523 -20.71 -8.82 -4.42
N ARG A 524 -20.91 -7.60 -3.91
CA ARG A 524 -22.18 -7.24 -3.23
C ARG A 524 -23.36 -7.33 -4.17
N LYS A 525 -23.26 -6.76 -5.38
CA LYS A 525 -24.30 -6.89 -6.41
C LYS A 525 -24.62 -8.36 -6.67
N PHE A 526 -23.60 -9.19 -6.87
CA PHE A 526 -23.80 -10.63 -7.09
C PHE A 526 -24.49 -11.33 -5.91
N LYS A 527 -24.11 -11.01 -4.66
CA LYS A 527 -24.77 -11.57 -3.46
C LYS A 527 -26.26 -11.22 -3.40
N PHE A 528 -26.62 -9.97 -3.67
CA PHE A 528 -28.03 -9.55 -3.72
C PHE A 528 -28.81 -10.25 -4.82
N PHE A 529 -28.23 -10.34 -6.02
CA PHE A 529 -28.86 -11.07 -7.13
C PHE A 529 -29.10 -12.54 -6.77
N ARG A 530 -28.07 -13.23 -6.24
CA ARG A 530 -28.20 -14.62 -5.76
C ARG A 530 -29.30 -14.75 -4.72
N PHE A 531 -29.38 -13.82 -3.76
CA PHE A 531 -30.44 -13.81 -2.74
C PHE A 531 -31.84 -13.69 -3.37
N PHE A 532 -32.04 -12.83 -4.37
CA PHE A 532 -33.34 -12.72 -5.05
C PHE A 532 -33.70 -13.99 -5.82
N ILE A 533 -32.75 -14.59 -6.53
CA ILE A 533 -32.98 -15.86 -7.24
C ILE A 533 -33.36 -16.96 -6.25
N TYR A 534 -32.64 -17.09 -5.14
CA TYR A 534 -32.93 -18.07 -4.09
C TYR A 534 -34.33 -17.87 -3.49
N SER A 535 -34.66 -16.63 -3.11
CA SER A 535 -35.97 -16.30 -2.52
C SER A 535 -37.12 -16.54 -3.49
N LEU A 536 -36.97 -16.13 -4.76
CA LEU A 536 -37.95 -16.41 -5.80
C LEU A 536 -38.14 -17.93 -6.01
N ASN A 537 -37.04 -18.69 -6.08
CA ASN A 537 -37.10 -20.13 -6.28
C ASN A 537 -37.86 -20.84 -5.14
N ASN A 538 -37.64 -20.42 -3.89
CA ASN A 538 -38.36 -20.95 -2.73
C ASN A 538 -39.87 -20.69 -2.82
N GLU A 539 -40.28 -19.48 -3.20
CA GLU A 539 -41.70 -19.14 -3.35
C GLU A 539 -42.37 -19.86 -4.52
N LEU A 540 -41.65 -20.06 -5.61
CA LEU A 540 -42.12 -20.88 -6.74
C LEU A 540 -42.33 -22.34 -6.31
N HIS A 541 -41.39 -22.95 -5.58
CA HIS A 541 -41.56 -24.33 -5.09
C HIS A 541 -42.75 -24.49 -4.14
N LYS A 542 -43.00 -23.52 -3.25
CA LYS A 542 -44.22 -23.53 -2.39
C LYS A 542 -45.50 -23.48 -3.22
N SER A 543 -45.48 -22.78 -4.35
CA SER A 543 -46.64 -22.54 -5.22
C SER A 543 -46.87 -23.62 -6.28
N GLU A 544 -45.85 -24.43 -6.60
CA GLU A 544 -45.84 -25.36 -7.73
C GLU A 544 -47.01 -26.36 -7.74
N LYS A 545 -47.19 -27.09 -6.63
CA LYS A 545 -48.26 -28.11 -6.51
C LYS A 545 -49.66 -27.51 -6.70
N HIS A 546 -49.87 -26.30 -6.17
CA HIS A 546 -51.17 -25.61 -6.24
C HIS A 546 -51.42 -25.02 -7.63
N TYR A 547 -50.38 -24.49 -8.26
CA TYR A 547 -50.47 -23.94 -9.61
C TYR A 547 -50.82 -25.01 -10.65
N LEU A 548 -50.16 -26.17 -10.58
CA LEU A 548 -50.37 -27.28 -11.51
C LEU A 548 -51.73 -27.99 -11.32
N SER A 549 -52.19 -28.14 -10.07
CA SER A 549 -53.47 -28.81 -9.76
C SER A 549 -54.71 -27.95 -10.01
N SER A 550 -54.61 -26.63 -9.88
CA SER A 550 -55.77 -25.70 -9.92
C SER A 550 -56.20 -25.25 -11.33
N LYS A 551 -55.83 -25.97 -12.41
CA LYS A 551 -55.94 -25.47 -13.80
C LYS A 551 -55.34 -24.05 -13.96
N LYS A 552 -54.19 -23.78 -13.31
CA LYS A 552 -53.44 -22.51 -13.35
C LYS A 552 -54.11 -21.30 -12.66
N LYS A 553 -55.05 -21.50 -11.72
CA LYS A 553 -55.87 -20.40 -11.17
C LYS A 553 -55.48 -19.89 -9.77
N LYS A 554 -54.75 -20.66 -8.96
CA LYS A 554 -54.40 -20.23 -7.59
C LYS A 554 -52.90 -20.30 -7.35
N LEU A 555 -52.26 -19.13 -7.25
CA LEU A 555 -50.86 -18.98 -6.87
C LEU A 555 -50.80 -18.58 -5.40
N LEU A 556 -50.09 -19.36 -4.58
CA LEU A 556 -49.74 -18.92 -3.23
C LEU A 556 -48.72 -17.77 -3.35
N ASN A 557 -48.77 -16.81 -2.42
CA ASN A 557 -47.79 -15.73 -2.30
C ASN A 557 -47.54 -14.97 -3.62
N LYS A 558 -48.61 -14.75 -4.41
CA LYS A 558 -48.53 -14.13 -5.74
C LYS A 558 -47.82 -12.78 -5.75
N ASN A 559 -48.10 -11.93 -4.76
CA ASN A 559 -47.49 -10.62 -4.65
C ASN A 559 -45.98 -10.71 -4.36
N VAL A 560 -45.54 -11.74 -3.64
CA VAL A 560 -44.12 -12.00 -3.35
C VAL A 560 -43.38 -12.46 -4.60
N ILE A 561 -43.99 -13.35 -5.38
CA ILE A 561 -43.44 -13.78 -6.67
C ILE A 561 -43.37 -12.58 -7.63
N LEU A 562 -44.42 -11.77 -7.72
CA LEU A 562 -44.44 -10.54 -8.53
C LEU A 562 -43.34 -9.57 -8.11
N TYR A 563 -43.15 -9.37 -6.81
CA TYR A 563 -42.13 -8.51 -6.24
C TYR A 563 -40.72 -8.94 -6.69
N PHE A 564 -40.35 -10.21 -6.49
CA PHE A 564 -39.01 -10.67 -6.88
C PHE A 564 -38.79 -10.67 -8.39
N LEU A 565 -39.79 -11.07 -9.19
CA LEU A 565 -39.70 -11.00 -10.66
C LEU A 565 -39.47 -9.55 -11.13
N TYR A 566 -40.20 -8.59 -10.56
CA TYR A 566 -40.04 -7.17 -10.89
C TYR A 566 -38.67 -6.62 -10.45
N ASP A 567 -38.21 -6.99 -9.26
CA ASP A 567 -36.93 -6.53 -8.72
C ASP A 567 -35.73 -7.12 -9.48
N ILE A 568 -35.81 -8.38 -9.93
CA ILE A 568 -34.79 -9.00 -10.79
C ILE A 568 -34.77 -8.36 -12.18
N MET A 569 -35.94 -8.15 -12.79
CA MET A 569 -36.04 -7.52 -14.13
C MET A 569 -35.47 -6.09 -14.15
N ASN A 570 -35.57 -5.35 -13.04
CA ASN A 570 -35.08 -3.98 -12.94
C ASN A 570 -33.83 -3.86 -12.05
N PHE A 571 -33.06 -4.95 -11.91
CA PHE A 571 -32.07 -5.14 -10.86
C PHE A 571 -31.06 -4.00 -10.74
N ASP A 572 -30.43 -3.56 -11.83
CA ASP A 572 -29.40 -2.52 -11.74
C ASP A 572 -29.95 -1.18 -11.21
N SER A 573 -31.15 -0.80 -11.65
CA SER A 573 -31.80 0.43 -11.19
C SER A 573 -32.25 0.34 -9.73
N ILE A 574 -32.72 -0.83 -9.32
CA ILE A 574 -33.24 -1.09 -7.98
C ILE A 574 -32.11 -1.27 -6.98
N TYR A 575 -31.03 -1.93 -7.37
CA TYR A 575 -29.84 -2.08 -6.55
C TYR A 575 -29.29 -0.72 -6.11
N GLU A 576 -29.12 0.21 -7.06
CA GLU A 576 -28.60 1.55 -6.76
C GLU A 576 -29.53 2.35 -5.86
N LYS A 577 -30.86 2.17 -5.99
CA LYS A 577 -31.86 2.89 -5.20
C LYS A 577 -32.09 2.30 -3.80
N LYS A 578 -32.23 0.98 -3.69
CA LYS A 578 -32.74 0.30 -2.49
C LYS A 578 -31.68 -0.47 -1.71
N TYR A 579 -30.64 -0.99 -2.37
CA TYR A 579 -29.78 -2.04 -1.78
C TYR A 579 -28.30 -1.68 -1.66
N LYS A 580 -27.85 -0.64 -2.35
CA LYS A 580 -26.44 -0.20 -2.37
C LYS A 580 -25.84 0.01 -0.98
N TYR A 581 -26.64 0.49 -0.04
CA TYR A 581 -26.23 0.81 1.32
C TYR A 581 -26.63 -0.27 2.34
N THR A 582 -27.31 -1.32 1.89
CA THR A 582 -27.82 -2.40 2.74
C THR A 582 -26.72 -3.44 2.95
N SER A 583 -26.49 -3.85 4.20
CA SER A 583 -25.50 -4.87 4.54
C SER A 583 -26.07 -6.29 4.40
N ILE A 584 -25.40 -7.14 3.60
CA ILE A 584 -25.56 -8.61 3.60
C ILE A 584 -24.35 -9.23 4.29
#